data_AF-B0BIB8-F1
#
_entry.id   AF-B0BIB8-F1
#
_cell.length_a   1.000
_cell.length_b   1.000
_cell.length_c   1.000
_cell.angle_alpha   90.00
_cell.angle_beta   90.00
_cell.angle_gamma   90.00
#
_symmetry.space_group_name_H-M   'P 1'
#
loop_
_entity.id
_entity.type
_entity.pdbx_description
1 polymer ?
#
loop_
_entity_poly.entity_id
_entity_poly.type
_entity_poly.pdbx_seq_one_letter_code
_entity_poly.pdbx_strand_id
1 'polypeptide(L)'
;GVRHSFRNKILKIGIAMTQFNGKKIQEKIVSYCIDEVELDLITASDIAFHMTDWLNNLEDLVAFYKTPDEYSPEQLNNILMGFLYHVPNHTIAAAKLLLDVQVTDVFGVGVIADNKDE
;
A
#
# COMPACT_ATOMS: atom_id res chain seq x y z
N GLY A 1 -30.69 21.55 14.38
CA GLY A 1 -30.18 20.77 13.22
C GLY A 1 -28.68 20.88 13.19
N VAL A 2 -27.97 19.91 13.75
CA VAL A 2 -26.51 19.94 13.95
C VAL A 2 -25.95 18.64 13.36
N ARG A 3 -25.85 18.52 12.03
CA ARG A 3 -25.27 17.32 11.37
C ARG A 3 -24.59 17.56 10.03
N HIS A 4 -24.23 18.79 9.64
CA HIS A 4 -23.71 19.04 8.27
C HIS A 4 -22.42 19.85 8.16
N SER A 5 -21.70 20.10 9.25
CA SER A 5 -20.46 20.90 9.20
C SER A 5 -19.27 20.22 9.84
N PHE A 6 -18.89 19.03 9.34
CA PHE A 6 -17.62 18.38 9.71
C PHE A 6 -16.85 17.77 8.53
N ARG A 7 -17.42 17.73 7.31
CA ARG A 7 -16.78 17.08 6.16
C ARG A 7 -15.93 17.99 5.27
N ASN A 8 -15.88 19.31 5.50
CA ASN A 8 -15.26 20.27 4.57
C ASN A 8 -14.04 21.03 5.12
N LYS A 9 -13.31 20.49 6.12
CA LYS A 9 -12.16 21.20 6.71
C LYS A 9 -10.80 20.51 6.59
N ILE A 10 -10.68 19.44 5.81
CA ILE A 10 -9.40 18.79 5.49
C ILE A 10 -9.10 18.96 4.00
N LEU A 11 -9.04 20.21 3.55
CA LEU A 11 -8.64 20.58 2.19
C LEU A 11 -8.13 22.02 2.28
N LYS A 12 -6.88 22.18 2.75
CA LYS A 12 -6.07 23.41 2.61
C LYS A 12 -4.71 23.27 3.30
N ILE A 13 -3.83 22.42 2.77
CA ILE A 13 -2.40 22.75 2.65
C ILE A 13 -1.98 22.25 1.27
N GLY A 14 -1.65 23.20 0.39
CA GLY A 14 -1.38 22.97 -1.02
C GLY A 14 0.05 22.52 -1.23
N ILE A 15 0.25 21.21 -1.39
CA ILE A 15 1.23 20.69 -2.33
C ILE A 15 0.39 19.83 -3.28
N ALA A 16 0.35 20.19 -4.56
CA ALA A 16 -0.24 19.34 -5.57
C ALA A 16 0.64 18.08 -5.69
N MET A 17 0.41 17.11 -4.79
CA MET A 17 0.91 15.75 -4.94
C MET A 17 0.16 15.22 -6.16
N THR A 18 0.88 15.02 -7.26
CA THR A 18 0.34 14.32 -8.43
C THR A 18 -0.16 12.97 -7.97
N GLN A 19 -1.49 12.79 -8.01
CA GLN A 19 -2.14 11.53 -7.72
C GLN A 19 -1.58 10.47 -8.66
N PHE A 20 -1.15 9.33 -8.12
CA PHE A 20 -0.65 8.22 -8.93
C PHE A 20 -1.70 7.82 -9.96
N ASN A 21 -1.28 7.62 -11.21
CA ASN A 21 -2.16 7.03 -12.22
C ASN A 21 -2.22 5.51 -12.00
N GLY A 22 -3.00 5.09 -10.99
CA GLY A 22 -3.09 3.70 -10.56
C GLY A 22 -3.44 2.75 -11.70
N LYS A 23 -4.37 3.14 -12.58
CA LYS A 23 -4.73 2.35 -13.76
C LYS A 23 -3.53 2.12 -14.69
N LYS A 24 -2.80 3.17 -15.06
CA LYS A 24 -1.62 3.05 -15.93
C LYS A 24 -0.51 2.24 -15.26
N ILE A 25 -0.35 2.36 -13.95
CA ILE A 25 0.64 1.57 -13.18
C ILE A 25 0.24 0.09 -13.21
N GLN A 26 -1.02 -0.24 -12.91
CA GLN A 26 -1.55 -1.60 -13.00
C GLN A 26 -1.34 -2.20 -14.39
N GLU A 27 -1.76 -1.49 -15.45
CA GLU A 27 -1.59 -1.95 -16.84
C GLU A 27 -0.11 -2.24 -17.17
N LYS A 28 0.82 -1.44 -16.64
CA LYS A 28 2.25 -1.67 -16.86
C LYS A 28 2.81 -2.83 -16.07
N ILE A 29 2.36 -3.05 -14.84
CA ILE A 29 2.74 -4.24 -14.07
C ILE A 29 2.20 -5.50 -14.74
N VAL A 30 0.94 -5.50 -15.20
CA VAL A 30 0.33 -6.64 -15.91
C VAL A 30 1.10 -6.98 -17.18
N SER A 31 1.37 -5.98 -18.04
CA SER A 31 2.14 -6.20 -19.28
C SER A 31 3.53 -6.76 -18.98
N TYR A 32 4.25 -6.21 -18.01
CA TYR A 32 5.55 -6.75 -17.61
C TYR A 32 5.46 -8.21 -17.14
N CYS A 33 4.49 -8.54 -16.28
CA CYS A 33 4.33 -9.90 -15.76
C CYS A 33 4.00 -10.92 -16.87
N ILE A 34 3.24 -10.52 -17.89
CA ILE A 34 2.89 -11.39 -19.02
C ILE A 34 4.06 -11.50 -20.00
N ASP A 35 4.64 -10.37 -20.39
CA ASP A 35 5.58 -10.29 -21.52
C ASP A 35 7.00 -10.72 -21.12
N GLU A 36 7.43 -10.42 -19.90
CA GLU A 36 8.82 -10.62 -19.44
C GLU A 36 8.96 -11.73 -18.40
N VAL A 37 7.91 -11.98 -17.59
CA VAL A 37 7.90 -13.03 -16.55
C VAL A 37 7.10 -14.26 -16.99
N GLU A 38 6.39 -14.18 -18.12
CA GLU A 38 5.59 -15.28 -18.70
C GLU A 38 4.48 -15.81 -17.76
N LEU A 39 3.91 -14.95 -16.91
CA LEU A 39 2.79 -15.30 -16.04
C LEU A 39 1.44 -15.26 -16.80
N ASP A 40 0.48 -16.05 -16.33
CA ASP A 40 -0.89 -15.96 -16.82
C ASP A 40 -1.56 -14.63 -16.41
N LEU A 41 -2.60 -14.23 -17.16
CA LEU A 41 -3.30 -12.97 -16.95
C LEU A 41 -3.89 -12.82 -15.54
N ILE A 42 -4.36 -13.90 -14.92
CA ILE A 42 -4.99 -13.86 -13.59
C ILE A 42 -3.91 -13.55 -12.57
N THR A 43 -2.82 -14.32 -12.56
CA THR A 43 -1.69 -14.10 -11.64
C THR A 43 -1.06 -12.72 -11.83
N ALA A 44 -0.86 -12.28 -13.08
CA ALA A 44 -0.35 -10.93 -13.40
C ALA A 44 -1.27 -9.82 -12.87
N SER A 45 -2.59 -10.00 -12.97
CA SER A 45 -3.59 -9.04 -12.48
C SER A 45 -3.60 -8.98 -10.94
N ASP A 46 -3.49 -10.12 -10.27
CA ASP A 46 -3.43 -10.18 -8.81
C ASP A 46 -2.17 -9.49 -8.27
N ILE A 47 -1.01 -9.70 -8.91
CA ILE A 47 0.22 -8.97 -8.57
C ILE A 47 0.01 -7.46 -8.74
N ALA A 48 -0.55 -7.02 -9.87
CA ALA A 48 -0.79 -5.60 -10.13
C ALA A 48 -1.76 -4.98 -9.12
N PHE A 49 -2.82 -5.69 -8.74
CA PHE A 49 -3.73 -5.27 -7.68
C PHE A 49 -2.99 -5.08 -6.36
N HIS A 50 -2.28 -6.11 -5.88
CA HIS A 50 -1.55 -6.02 -4.63
C HIS A 50 -0.47 -4.94 -4.64
N MET A 51 0.17 -4.67 -5.78
CA MET A 51 1.17 -3.61 -5.90
C MET A 51 0.60 -2.19 -5.97
N THR A 52 -0.72 -2.01 -6.11
CA THR A 52 -1.31 -0.68 -6.33
C THR A 52 -2.46 -0.31 -5.38
N ASP A 53 -3.03 -1.27 -4.65
CA ASP A 53 -4.13 -1.00 -3.71
C ASP A 53 -3.74 -0.03 -2.57
N TRP A 54 -2.45 0.05 -2.27
CA TRP A 54 -1.89 0.91 -1.22
C TRP A 54 -1.28 2.23 -1.73
N LEU A 55 -1.52 2.63 -2.99
CA LEU A 55 -0.96 3.88 -3.55
C LEU A 55 -1.30 5.12 -2.71
N ASN A 56 -2.51 5.21 -2.15
CA ASN A 56 -2.87 6.32 -1.26
C ASN A 56 -2.05 6.31 0.05
N ASN A 57 -1.75 5.12 0.61
CA ASN A 57 -0.90 5.03 1.79
C ASN A 57 0.53 5.51 1.49
N LEU A 58 1.04 5.26 0.28
CA LEU A 58 2.32 5.79 -0.17
C LEU A 58 2.29 7.30 -0.32
N GLU A 59 1.23 7.86 -0.92
CA GLU A 59 1.06 9.32 -1.06
C GLU A 59 1.07 9.99 0.31
N ASP A 60 0.28 9.49 1.25
CA ASP A 60 0.20 10.03 2.61
C ASP A 60 1.55 9.97 3.34
N LEU A 61 2.25 8.84 3.24
CA LEU A 61 3.56 8.67 3.85
C LEU A 61 4.61 9.60 3.23
N VAL A 62 4.62 9.74 1.91
CA VAL A 62 5.53 10.65 1.18
C VAL A 62 5.23 12.10 1.52
N ALA A 63 3.96 12.47 1.66
CA ALA A 63 3.56 13.82 2.07
C ALA A 63 4.09 14.13 3.48
N PHE A 64 3.88 13.20 4.42
CA PHE A 64 4.44 13.32 5.78
C PHE A 64 5.96 13.45 5.77
N TYR A 65 6.68 12.62 5.01
CA TYR A 65 8.14 12.69 4.95
C TYR A 65 8.67 13.99 4.34
N LYS A 66 7.89 14.67 3.50
CA LYS A 66 8.27 15.97 2.91
C LYS A 66 8.08 17.13 3.87
N THR A 67 7.02 17.12 4.68
CA THR A 67 6.68 18.21 5.60
C THR A 67 6.32 17.71 7.00
N PRO A 68 7.25 17.05 7.73
CA PRO A 68 6.93 16.35 8.97
C PRO A 68 6.37 17.25 10.07
N ASP A 69 6.75 18.54 10.09
CA ASP A 69 6.30 19.51 11.09
C ASP A 69 4.83 19.97 10.90
N GLU A 70 4.21 19.64 9.76
CA GLU A 70 2.82 20.03 9.45
C GLU A 70 1.76 19.04 9.96
N TYR A 71 2.19 17.89 10.49
CA TYR A 71 1.29 16.81 10.88
C TYR A 71 1.07 16.78 12.39
N SER A 72 -0.20 16.73 12.79
CA SER A 72 -0.54 16.47 14.19
C SER A 72 -0.19 15.03 14.58
N PRO A 73 0.00 14.74 15.89
CA PRO A 73 0.22 13.36 16.35
C PRO A 73 -0.87 12.37 15.91
N GLU A 74 -2.14 12.83 15.83
CA GLU A 74 -3.26 11.99 15.38
C GLU A 74 -3.15 11.67 13.88
N GLN A 75 -2.83 12.67 13.05
CA GLN A 75 -2.63 12.46 11.61
C GLN A 75 -1.46 11.51 11.37
N LEU A 76 -0.35 11.71 12.08
CA LEU A 76 0.81 10.82 12.00
C LEU A 76 0.45 9.39 12.39
N ASN A 77 -0.27 9.19 13.50
CA ASN A 77 -0.71 7.87 13.92
C ASN A 77 -1.54 7.18 12.81
N ASN A 78 -2.47 7.89 12.18
CA ASN A 78 -3.29 7.33 11.11
C ASN A 78 -2.47 6.93 9.87
N ILE A 79 -1.49 7.76 9.48
CA ILE A 79 -0.60 7.48 8.35
C ILE A 79 0.25 6.25 8.63
N LEU A 80 0.88 6.20 9.81
CA LEU A 80 1.74 5.07 10.21
C LEU A 80 0.93 3.78 10.33
N MET A 81 -0.22 3.80 11.00
CA MET A 81 -1.08 2.62 11.14
C MET A 81 -1.60 2.14 9.79
N GLY A 82 -2.05 3.06 8.93
CA GLY A 82 -2.52 2.74 7.59
C GLY A 82 -1.43 2.07 6.76
N PHE A 83 -0.22 2.62 6.76
CA PHE A 83 0.90 2.05 6.03
C PHE A 83 1.34 0.70 6.60
N LEU A 84 1.61 0.62 7.92
CA LEU A 84 2.16 -0.57 8.57
C LEU A 84 1.19 -1.76 8.60
N TYR A 85 -0.12 -1.52 8.58
CA TYR A 85 -1.10 -2.60 8.56
C TYR A 85 -1.45 -3.06 7.13
N HIS A 86 -1.58 -2.11 6.19
CA HIS A 86 -2.06 -2.42 4.85
C HIS A 86 -0.95 -2.88 3.92
N VAL A 87 0.14 -2.11 3.83
CA VAL A 87 1.17 -2.29 2.80
C VAL A 87 1.95 -3.61 2.95
N PRO A 88 2.38 -4.03 4.16
CA PRO A 88 3.10 -5.29 4.31
C PRO A 88 2.30 -6.50 3.81
N ASN A 89 1.01 -6.58 4.10
CA ASN A 89 0.16 -7.69 3.66
C ASN A 89 0.09 -7.78 2.13
N HIS A 90 -0.08 -6.66 1.45
CA HIS A 90 -0.16 -6.63 -0.01
C HIS A 90 1.21 -6.86 -0.68
N THR A 91 2.28 -6.27 -0.14
CA THR A 91 3.64 -6.49 -0.67
C THR A 91 4.10 -7.93 -0.49
N ILE A 92 3.76 -8.58 0.63
CA ILE A 92 4.01 -10.00 0.86
C ILE A 92 3.22 -10.87 -0.13
N ALA A 93 1.94 -10.58 -0.34
CA ALA A 93 1.11 -11.32 -1.31
C ALA A 93 1.69 -11.21 -2.72
N ALA A 94 2.04 -10.00 -3.17
CA ALA A 94 2.69 -9.77 -4.46
C ALA A 94 4.04 -10.50 -4.58
N ALA A 95 4.87 -10.47 -3.53
CA ALA A 95 6.15 -11.17 -3.52
C ALA A 95 5.96 -12.68 -3.62
N LYS A 96 4.96 -13.25 -2.94
CA LYS A 96 4.66 -14.69 -3.01
C LYS A 96 4.24 -15.09 -4.43
N LEU A 97 3.42 -14.28 -5.09
CA LEU A 97 2.96 -14.53 -6.45
C LEU A 97 4.07 -14.35 -7.50
N LEU A 98 4.91 -13.33 -7.37
CA LEU A 98 5.91 -12.98 -8.37
C LEU A 98 7.21 -13.77 -8.25
N LEU A 99 7.69 -14.02 -7.03
CA LEU A 99 9.00 -14.62 -6.79
C LEU A 99 8.92 -16.12 -6.44
N ASP A 100 7.71 -16.61 -6.19
CA ASP A 100 7.43 -17.94 -5.63
C ASP A 100 8.27 -18.31 -4.40
N VAL A 101 8.72 -17.31 -3.64
CA VAL A 101 9.51 -17.54 -2.43
C VAL A 101 8.60 -17.76 -1.23
N GLN A 102 9.10 -18.50 -0.24
CA GLN A 102 8.47 -18.52 1.08
C GLN A 102 8.70 -17.17 1.77
N VAL A 103 7.66 -16.66 2.41
CA VAL A 103 7.78 -15.51 3.30
C VAL A 103 8.58 -15.97 4.51
N THR A 104 9.63 -15.24 4.86
CA THR A 104 10.46 -15.53 6.03
C THR A 104 10.44 -14.35 6.99
N ASP A 105 10.23 -14.63 8.27
CA ASP A 105 10.31 -13.60 9.31
C ASP A 105 11.78 -13.35 9.68
N VAL A 106 12.44 -12.52 8.87
CA VAL A 106 13.88 -12.20 8.99
C VAL A 106 14.22 -11.56 10.34
N PHE A 107 13.27 -10.84 10.95
CA PHE A 107 13.48 -10.11 12.20
C PHE A 107 12.93 -10.83 13.44
N GLY A 108 12.28 -11.99 13.27
CA GLY A 108 11.73 -12.78 14.37
C GLY A 108 10.64 -12.05 15.16
N VAL A 109 9.80 -11.25 14.49
CA VAL A 109 8.71 -10.47 15.13
C VAL A 109 7.38 -11.23 15.20
N GLY A 110 7.37 -12.51 14.80
CA GLY A 110 6.22 -13.42 14.88
C GLY A 110 5.22 -13.28 13.74
N VAL A 111 5.65 -12.83 12.55
CA VAL A 111 4.74 -12.59 11.39
C VAL A 111 4.21 -13.91 10.81
N ILE A 112 4.97 -14.99 10.96
CA ILE A 112 4.59 -16.33 10.52
C ILE A 112 4.21 -17.10 11.78
N ALA A 113 2.93 -17.02 12.16
CA ALA A 113 2.41 -17.95 13.14
C ALA A 113 2.43 -19.35 12.50
N ASP A 114 3.33 -20.22 12.97
CA ASP A 114 3.14 -21.65 12.81
C ASP A 114 1.84 -21.99 13.54
N ASN A 115 0.76 -22.23 12.80
CA ASN A 115 -0.34 -23.04 13.29
C ASN A 115 0.19 -24.47 13.42
N LYS A 116 0.99 -24.71 14.46
CA LYS A 116 1.33 -26.04 14.95
C LYS A 116 1.20 -26.00 16.45
N ASP A 117 0.01 -26.39 16.88
CA ASP A 117 -0.33 -27.21 18.03
C ASP A 117 -1.81 -27.58 17.77
N GLU A 118 -2.10 -28.66 17.03
CA GLU A 118 -2.50 -29.97 17.60
C GLU A 118 -3.45 -29.88 18.80
#